data_AF-A0A0A2KXJ8-F1
#
_entry.id   AF-A0A0A2KXJ8-F1
#
_cell.length_a   1.000
_cell.length_b   1.000
_cell.length_c   1.000
_cell.angle_alpha   90.00
_cell.angle_beta   90.00
_cell.angle_gamma   90.00
#
_symmetry.space_group_name_H-M   'P 1'
#
loop_
_entity.id
_entity.type
_entity.pdbx_description
1 polymer ?
#
loop_
_entity_poly.entity_id
_entity_poly.type
_entity_poly.pdbx_seq_one_letter_code
_entity_poly.pdbx_strand_id
1 'polypeptide(L)'
;MSMASSGKPTPKGNIVVTSSCATLGGAFAGMAYTTAKNGCNGLVKSGAVQLSSSNICVNAVAPGPTTTSIFATSELAEEGAEYKLEKTAEEIQNESATIYQRSGVGEG
;
A
#
# COMPACT_ATOMS: atom_id res chain seq x y z
N MET A 1 -17.26 -9.48 -22.36
CA MET A 1 -16.19 -9.49 -23.39
C MET A 1 -14.88 -9.70 -22.67
N SER A 2 -14.00 -10.59 -23.16
CA SER A 2 -12.67 -10.75 -22.59
C SER A 2 -11.89 -9.45 -22.80
N MET A 3 -11.33 -8.89 -21.73
CA MET A 3 -10.58 -7.62 -21.74
C MET A 3 -9.08 -7.81 -22.06
N ALA A 4 -8.66 -9.04 -22.30
CA ALA A 4 -7.28 -9.38 -22.61
C ALA A 4 -6.99 -9.35 -24.11
N SER A 5 -5.71 -9.14 -24.45
CA SER A 5 -5.19 -9.13 -25.82
C SER A 5 -5.63 -10.36 -26.62
N SER A 6 -5.97 -10.14 -27.89
CA SER A 6 -6.28 -11.19 -28.87
C SER A 6 -5.13 -12.18 -29.08
N GLY A 7 -3.89 -11.80 -28.76
CA GLY A 7 -2.71 -12.67 -28.81
C GLY A 7 -2.61 -13.68 -27.64
N LYS A 8 -3.51 -13.62 -26.65
CA LYS A 8 -3.52 -14.55 -25.51
C LYS A 8 -4.85 -15.32 -25.46
N PRO A 9 -4.92 -16.52 -26.07
CA PRO A 9 -6.18 -17.26 -26.25
C PRO A 9 -6.81 -17.72 -24.93
N THR A 10 -6.03 -17.91 -23.86
CA THR A 10 -6.51 -18.18 -22.50
C THR A 10 -5.84 -17.23 -21.51
N PRO A 11 -6.37 -16.00 -21.37
CA PRO A 11 -5.85 -15.07 -20.40
C PRO A 11 -6.07 -15.65 -19.00
N LYS A 12 -5.03 -15.56 -18.17
CA LYS A 12 -5.05 -15.82 -16.73
C LYS A 12 -3.93 -15.03 -16.07
N GLY A 13 -4.11 -14.60 -14.82
CA GLY A 13 -3.07 -13.90 -14.10
C GLY A 13 -3.51 -13.33 -12.75
N ASN A 14 -2.54 -12.73 -12.05
CA ASN A 14 -2.77 -12.05 -10.79
C ASN A 14 -2.16 -10.66 -10.86
N ILE A 15 -2.92 -9.65 -10.44
CA ILE A 15 -2.46 -8.29 -10.23
C ILE A 15 -2.53 -8.03 -8.73
N VAL A 16 -1.39 -7.69 -8.14
CA VAL A 16 -1.27 -7.37 -6.71
C VAL A 16 -0.82 -5.93 -6.58
N VAL A 17 -1.65 -5.11 -5.94
CA VAL A 17 -1.41 -3.68 -5.78
C VAL A 17 -0.96 -3.38 -4.35
N THR A 18 0.12 -2.63 -4.19
CA THR A 18 0.57 -2.16 -2.89
C THR A 18 -0.23 -0.91 -2.50
N SER A 19 -1.29 -1.11 -1.71
CA SER A 19 -2.07 -0.04 -1.06
C SER A 19 -1.35 0.45 0.21
N SER A 20 -2.08 0.80 1.27
CA SER A 20 -1.54 1.20 2.57
C SER A 20 -2.60 1.09 3.67
N CYS A 21 -2.18 0.76 4.90
CA CYS A 21 -3.01 0.88 6.09
C CYS A 21 -3.56 2.31 6.30
N ALA A 22 -2.93 3.32 5.69
CA ALA A 22 -3.43 4.70 5.71
C ALA A 22 -4.83 4.86 5.09
N THR A 23 -5.29 3.87 4.32
CA THR A 23 -6.65 3.84 3.77
C THR A 23 -7.71 3.37 4.79
N LEU A 24 -7.29 2.80 5.92
CA LEU A 24 -8.16 2.19 6.93
C LEU A 24 -8.59 3.16 8.05
N GLY A 25 -7.90 4.29 8.21
CA GLY A 25 -8.18 5.29 9.25
C GLY A 25 -7.61 6.67 8.93
N GLY A 26 -8.04 7.69 9.66
CA GLY A 26 -7.47 9.04 9.57
C GLY A 26 -6.03 9.08 10.12
N ALA A 27 -5.26 10.13 9.84
CA ALA A 27 -3.99 10.43 10.52
C ALA A 27 -2.79 9.43 10.38
N PHE A 28 -2.86 8.37 9.57
CA PHE A 28 -1.70 7.52 9.27
C PHE A 28 -0.63 8.22 8.41
N ALA A 29 -1.06 9.09 7.49
CA ALA A 29 -0.21 9.77 6.52
C ALA A 29 -0.86 11.08 6.06
N GLY A 30 -0.13 11.87 5.27
CA GLY A 30 -0.63 13.10 4.66
C GLY A 30 -1.79 12.87 3.69
N MET A 31 -2.68 13.85 3.57
CA MET A 31 -3.91 13.78 2.77
C MET A 31 -3.69 13.33 1.32
N ALA A 32 -2.61 13.81 0.68
CA ALA A 32 -2.26 13.45 -0.69
C ALA A 32 -1.93 11.95 -0.83
N TYR A 33 -1.09 11.42 0.07
CA TYR A 33 -0.71 10.00 0.09
C TYR A 33 -1.92 9.11 0.38
N THR A 34 -2.72 9.46 1.40
CA THR A 34 -3.93 8.72 1.76
C THR A 34 -4.94 8.69 0.62
N THR A 35 -5.16 9.83 -0.05
CA THR A 35 -6.03 9.90 -1.24
C THR A 35 -5.52 9.02 -2.38
N ALA A 36 -4.22 9.11 -2.69
CA ALA A 36 -3.62 8.31 -3.76
C ALA A 36 -3.74 6.80 -3.48
N LYS A 37 -3.48 6.36 -2.24
CA LYS A 37 -3.61 4.95 -1.84
C LYS A 37 -5.06 4.48 -1.80
N ASN A 38 -6.02 5.36 -1.48
CA ASN A 38 -7.43 5.05 -1.67
C ASN A 38 -7.80 4.88 -3.17
N GLY A 39 -7.17 5.64 -4.05
CA GLY A 39 -7.27 5.44 -5.50
C GLY A 39 -6.86 4.02 -5.93
N CYS A 40 -5.80 3.45 -5.32
CA CYS A 40 -5.40 2.07 -5.54
C CYS A 40 -6.49 1.07 -5.14
N ASN A 41 -7.19 1.29 -4.02
CA ASN A 41 -8.31 0.45 -3.60
C ASN A 41 -9.48 0.51 -4.59
N GLY A 42 -9.77 1.71 -5.13
CA GLY A 42 -10.75 1.90 -6.20
C GLY A 42 -10.38 1.15 -7.49
N LEU A 43 -9.10 1.21 -7.89
CA LEU A 43 -8.58 0.45 -9.02
C LEU A 43 -8.77 -1.06 -8.83
N VAL A 44 -8.46 -1.57 -7.64
CA VAL A 44 -8.59 -3.00 -7.33
C VAL A 44 -10.05 -3.43 -7.43
N LYS A 45 -10.97 -2.65 -6.85
CA LYS A 45 -12.40 -2.97 -6.88
C LYS A 45 -12.98 -2.94 -8.30
N SER A 46 -12.63 -1.93 -9.09
CA SER A 46 -13.08 -1.83 -10.48
C SER A 46 -12.44 -2.89 -11.37
N GLY A 47 -11.12 -3.07 -11.25
CA GLY A 47 -10.33 -4.02 -12.04
C GLY A 47 -10.71 -5.47 -11.79
N ALA A 48 -11.01 -5.85 -10.53
CA ALA A 48 -11.47 -7.19 -10.20
C ALA A 48 -12.75 -7.57 -10.96
N VAL A 49 -13.71 -6.64 -11.06
CA VAL A 49 -14.95 -6.86 -11.81
C VAL A 49 -14.66 -6.94 -13.31
N GLN A 50 -13.92 -5.97 -13.86
CA GLN A 50 -13.67 -5.88 -15.30
C GLN A 50 -12.84 -7.06 -15.84
N LEU A 51 -11.89 -7.56 -15.07
CA LEU A 51 -10.95 -8.60 -15.51
C LEU A 51 -11.36 -10.03 -15.10
N SER A 52 -12.44 -10.17 -14.31
CA SER A 52 -12.96 -11.47 -13.86
C SER A 52 -13.20 -12.46 -15.01
N SER A 53 -13.83 -11.99 -16.11
CA SER A 53 -14.13 -12.81 -17.29
C SER A 53 -12.89 -13.29 -18.07
N SER A 54 -11.73 -12.68 -17.78
CA SER A 54 -10.43 -13.05 -18.35
C SER A 54 -9.58 -13.87 -17.36
N ASN A 55 -10.18 -14.47 -16.32
CA ASN A 55 -9.49 -15.24 -15.27
C ASN A 55 -8.30 -14.50 -14.65
N ILE A 56 -8.42 -13.18 -14.50
CA ILE A 56 -7.40 -12.34 -13.87
C ILE A 56 -7.93 -11.82 -12.54
N CYS A 57 -7.25 -12.21 -11.46
CA CYS A 57 -7.56 -11.73 -10.11
C CYS A 57 -6.83 -10.41 -9.85
N VAL A 58 -7.52 -9.43 -9.28
CA VAL A 58 -6.94 -8.15 -8.86
C VAL A 58 -7.16 -7.99 -7.37
N ASN A 59 -6.08 -7.91 -6.61
CA ASN A 59 -6.11 -7.76 -5.15
C ASN A 59 -5.12 -6.69 -4.69
N ALA A 60 -5.26 -6.28 -3.43
CA ALA A 60 -4.33 -5.36 -2.80
C ALA A 60 -3.76 -5.94 -1.51
N VAL A 61 -2.55 -5.52 -1.18
CA VAL A 61 -1.99 -5.61 0.17
C VAL A 61 -1.90 -4.20 0.72
N ALA A 62 -2.25 -4.00 1.98
CA ALA A 62 -2.21 -2.71 2.66
C ALA A 62 -1.16 -2.75 3.79
N PRO A 63 0.14 -2.50 3.49
CA PRO A 63 1.17 -2.55 4.49
C PRO A 63 0.97 -1.52 5.61
N GLY A 64 1.33 -1.93 6.81
CA GLY A 64 1.64 -1.06 7.94
C GLY A 64 2.97 -0.32 7.78
N PRO A 65 3.42 0.37 8.83
CA PRO A 65 4.80 0.86 8.91
C PRO A 65 5.77 -0.29 8.64
N THR A 66 6.55 -0.17 7.59
CA THR A 66 7.45 -1.23 7.12
C THR A 66 8.83 -0.63 6.90
N THR A 67 9.85 -1.19 7.55
CA THR A 67 11.23 -0.71 7.48
C THR A 67 11.74 -0.74 6.04
N THR A 68 11.65 0.41 5.37
CA THR A 68 12.01 0.63 3.97
C THR A 68 12.46 2.08 3.81
N SER A 69 13.22 2.37 2.77
CA SER A 69 13.72 3.73 2.48
C SER A 69 12.64 4.78 2.26
N ILE A 70 11.34 4.42 2.22
CA ILE A 70 10.24 5.38 2.09
C ILE A 70 10.12 6.34 3.28
N PHE A 71 10.66 5.94 4.45
CA PHE A 71 10.70 6.77 5.65
C PHE A 71 11.97 7.63 5.75
N ALA A 72 12.91 7.51 4.79
CA ALA A 72 13.93 8.52 4.60
C ALA A 72 13.21 9.81 4.18
N THR A 73 12.97 10.68 5.14
CA THR A 73 12.31 11.97 4.92
C THR A 73 13.05 12.73 3.83
N SER A 74 12.29 13.43 2.98
CA SER A 74 12.82 14.20 1.85
C SER A 74 13.97 15.13 2.26
N GLU A 75 13.95 15.66 3.48
CA GLU A 75 15.00 16.53 4.02
C GLU A 75 16.35 15.81 4.23
N LEU A 76 16.36 14.58 4.76
CA LEU A 76 17.57 13.77 4.88
C LEU A 76 18.05 13.25 3.51
N ALA A 77 17.12 13.00 2.59
CA ALA A 77 17.43 12.64 1.21
C ALA A 77 18.01 13.83 0.41
N GLU A 78 17.55 15.05 0.69
CA GLU A 78 18.05 16.31 0.11
C GLU A 78 19.44 16.67 0.66
N GLU A 79 19.69 16.39 1.94
CA GLU A 79 21.00 16.59 2.60
C GLU A 79 22.02 15.48 2.32
N GLY A 80 21.64 14.42 1.60
CA GLY A 80 22.53 13.31 1.25
C GLY A 80 22.94 12.44 2.44
N ALA A 81 22.16 12.46 3.53
CA ALA A 81 22.43 11.66 4.72
C ALA A 81 22.28 10.16 4.43
N GLU A 82 23.18 9.34 4.99
CA GLU A 82 23.15 7.90 4.81
C GLU A 82 21.91 7.28 5.48
N TYR A 83 21.09 6.60 4.69
CA TYR A 83 19.92 5.89 5.18
C TYR A 83 20.32 4.61 5.93
N LYS A 84 20.18 4.62 7.27
CA LYS A 84 20.45 3.45 8.12
C LYS A 84 19.15 2.69 8.41
N LEU A 85 19.13 1.41 8.02
CA LEU A 85 18.03 0.46 8.28
C LEU A 85 18.03 -0.14 9.69
N GLU A 86 18.92 0.33 10.57
CA GLU A 86 19.13 -0.24 11.88
C GLU A 86 18.10 0.33 12.88
N LYS A 87 16.90 -0.27 12.88
CA LYS A 87 15.97 -0.18 14.01
C LYS A 87 15.81 -1.55 14.64
N THR A 88 15.79 -1.61 15.96
CA THR A 88 15.51 -2.84 16.70
C THR A 88 14.05 -3.26 16.51
N ALA A 89 13.75 -4.56 16.68
CA ALA A 89 12.40 -5.09 16.52
C ALA A 89 11.39 -4.43 17.49
N GLU A 90 11.84 -4.08 18.70
CA GLU A 90 11.02 -3.39 19.71
C GLU A 90 10.69 -1.94 19.29
N GLU A 91 11.65 -1.21 18.72
CA GLU A 91 11.42 0.15 18.20
C GLU A 91 10.42 0.14 17.04
N ILE A 92 10.51 -0.84 16.14
CA ILE A 92 9.57 -1.01 15.02
C ILE A 92 8.16 -1.29 15.54
N GLN A 93 8.01 -2.12 16.57
CA GLN A 93 6.72 -2.42 17.19
C GLN A 93 6.11 -1.20 17.89
N ASN A 94 6.92 -0.44 18.63
CA ASN A 94 6.46 0.74 19.37
C ASN A 94 6.03 1.89 18.44
N GLU A 95 6.78 2.15 17.36
CA GLU A 95 6.39 3.13 16.34
C GLU A 95 5.11 2.71 15.63
N SER A 96 5.00 1.42 15.29
CA SER A 96 3.81 0.87 14.65
C SER A 96 2.58 1.05 15.53
N ALA A 97 2.66 0.66 16.82
CA ALA A 97 1.57 0.80 17.77
C ALA A 97 1.10 2.26 17.91
N THR A 98 2.04 3.20 17.95
CA THR A 98 1.75 4.64 18.02
C THR A 98 0.97 5.11 16.78
N ILE A 99 1.35 4.64 15.59
CA ILE A 99 0.68 5.00 14.34
C ILE A 99 -0.76 4.46 14.29
N TYR A 100 -0.99 3.23 14.78
CA TYR A 100 -2.34 2.66 14.87
C TYR A 100 -3.23 3.34 15.92
N GLN A 101 -2.68 3.74 17.07
CA GLN A 101 -3.42 4.51 18.08
C GLN A 101 -3.84 5.89 17.54
N ARG A 102 -2.90 6.61 16.91
CA ARG A 102 -3.17 7.95 16.35
C ARG A 102 -4.22 7.93 15.25
N SER A 103 -4.33 6.83 14.52
CA SER A 103 -5.28 6.70 13.42
C SER A 103 -6.68 6.26 13.83
N GLY A 104 -6.87 5.95 15.11
CA GLY A 104 -8.12 5.41 15.64
C GLY A 104 -8.39 3.96 15.22
N VAL A 105 -7.36 3.24 14.75
CA VAL A 105 -7.45 1.84 14.29
C VAL A 105 -6.82 0.86 15.30
N GLY A 106 -6.07 1.34 16.30
CA GLY A 106 -5.58 0.56 17.42
C GLY A 106 -6.61 0.49 18.56
N GLU A 107 -7.03 -0.74 18.90
CA GLU A 107 -7.83 -1.21 20.06
C GLU A 107 -8.46 -0.14 20.98
N GLY A 108 -9.79 -0.09 21.07
CA GLY A 108 -10.55 -0.83 22.10
C GLY A 108 -10.38 -2.35 22.18
#